data_AF-V6AS49-F1
#
_entry.id   AF-V6AS49-F1
#
_cell.length_a   1.000
_cell.length_b   1.000
_cell.length_c   1.000
_cell.angle_alpha   90.00
_cell.angle_beta   90.00
_cell.angle_gamma   90.00
#
_symmetry.space_group_name_H-M   'P 1'
#
loop_
_entity.id
_entity.type
_entity.pdbx_description
1 polymer ?
#
loop_
_entity_poly.entity_id
_entity_poly.type
_entity_poly.pdbx_seq_one_letter_code
_entity_poly.pdbx_strand_id
1 'polypeptide(L)'
;MNFTDINIDQFLGMEDSNPIMWLIWIVPIVIFIFYGQRIQLHVTSGEINKNIEKLLKFRDESKKEMLDHLKKSLQVSGDVEKSVERFIEYFTIMPVDIDPNGIMPKIKHLMRSREDYTRLQVKMLCGTDNSHELSKVQNLLEVVTSLHLLHKIVRHLFLTAKKQNNFPLILPLQMMLPFIMEQAAALRGAVSALRQGQPIGDGIGPMVVGKMMLGLEKKSIAFETVYAQGEFEQRVLQLLKAEGPLATVGRPGDAVEIIVGEKRPDIIIMIDAALKLEGESSASIAQGFGAAIGGIGTDRFQIEEVATKHKIPIYAIVIKQSIKEAITLMTKEIAERADEVESEVYRTIRESTTPGQTVLVVGVGNTLGVPQ
;
A
#
# COMPACT_ATOMS: atom_id res chain seq x y z
N MET A 1 28.67 -9.24 57.21
CA MET A 1 27.97 -10.53 57.02
C MET A 1 28.72 -11.28 55.94
N ASN A 2 29.18 -12.49 56.25
CA ASN A 2 29.91 -13.37 55.33
C ASN A 2 28.96 -13.80 54.21
N PHE A 3 29.28 -13.52 52.95
CA PHE A 3 28.49 -13.96 51.78
C PHE A 3 28.89 -15.37 51.29
N THR A 4 29.61 -16.14 52.11
CA THR A 4 30.12 -17.48 51.75
C THR A 4 29.16 -18.62 52.11
N ASP A 5 28.07 -18.36 52.84
CA ASP A 5 27.13 -19.38 53.30
C ASP A 5 25.78 -19.27 52.58
N ILE A 6 25.78 -19.22 51.24
CA ILE A 6 24.57 -19.57 50.50
C ILE A 6 24.49 -21.09 50.51
N ASN A 7 23.80 -21.63 51.51
CA ASN A 7 23.51 -23.05 51.60
C ASN A 7 22.55 -23.40 50.44
N ILE A 8 23.10 -23.95 49.36
CA ILE A 8 22.37 -24.28 48.13
C ILE A 8 21.18 -25.19 48.43
N ASP A 9 21.32 -26.05 49.44
CA ASP A 9 20.29 -26.97 49.89
C ASP A 9 19.07 -26.24 50.47
N GLN A 10 19.29 -25.09 51.12
CA GLN A 10 18.21 -24.27 51.68
C GLN A 10 17.53 -23.38 50.64
N PHE A 11 18.27 -22.91 49.63
CA PHE A 11 17.72 -22.13 48.51
C PHE A 11 16.82 -22.98 47.58
N LEU A 12 17.04 -24.29 47.53
CA LEU A 12 16.32 -25.23 46.66
C LEU A 12 15.27 -26.10 47.39
N GLY A 13 15.07 -25.89 48.71
CA GLY A 13 14.10 -26.65 49.50
C GLY A 13 14.46 -28.14 49.66
N MET A 14 15.74 -28.42 49.92
CA MET A 14 16.31 -29.77 50.01
C MET A 14 16.63 -30.16 51.45
N GLU A 15 15.63 -30.59 52.22
CA GLU A 15 15.92 -31.40 53.42
C GLU A 15 15.46 -32.86 53.26
N ASP A 16 14.49 -33.16 52.37
CA ASP A 16 13.95 -34.52 52.17
C ASP A 16 13.64 -34.87 50.70
N SER A 17 14.34 -34.28 49.72
CA SER A 17 14.05 -34.56 48.29
C SER A 17 14.84 -35.77 47.77
N ASN A 18 14.11 -36.80 47.29
CA ASN A 18 14.69 -37.99 46.70
C ASN A 18 15.63 -37.61 45.52
N PRO A 19 16.90 -38.06 45.49
CA PRO A 19 17.86 -37.72 44.41
C PRO A 19 17.35 -38.04 43.00
N ILE A 20 16.48 -39.04 42.88
CA ILE A 20 15.83 -39.41 41.62
C ILE A 20 14.86 -38.30 41.16
N MET A 21 14.14 -37.68 42.11
CA MET A 21 13.21 -36.58 41.85
C MET A 21 13.96 -35.32 41.40
N TRP A 22 15.15 -35.07 41.94
CA TRP A 22 16.02 -33.97 41.50
C TRP A 22 16.52 -34.15 40.06
N LEU A 23 16.97 -35.36 39.72
CA LEU A 23 17.36 -35.71 38.35
C LEU A 23 16.20 -35.54 37.36
N ILE A 24 14.97 -35.90 37.76
CA ILE A 24 13.77 -35.73 36.94
C ILE A 24 13.50 -34.25 36.61
N TRP A 25 13.81 -33.31 37.50
CA TRP A 25 13.61 -31.88 37.25
C TRP A 25 14.77 -31.21 36.53
N ILE A 26 16.02 -31.58 36.83
CA ILE A 26 17.21 -30.92 36.26
C ILE A 26 17.51 -31.41 34.84
N VAL A 27 17.34 -32.69 34.55
CA VAL A 27 17.67 -33.22 33.21
C VAL A 27 16.86 -32.52 32.11
N PRO A 28 15.54 -32.30 32.24
CA PRO A 28 14.76 -31.52 31.28
C PRO A 28 15.24 -30.06 31.15
N ILE A 29 15.59 -29.39 32.26
CA ILE A 29 16.07 -28.00 32.24
C ILE A 29 17.39 -27.90 31.49
N VAL A 30 18.34 -28.80 31.77
CA VAL A 30 19.64 -28.84 31.09
C VAL A 30 19.45 -29.10 29.60
N ILE A 31 18.58 -30.06 29.23
CA ILE A 31 18.22 -30.30 27.82
C ILE A 31 17.63 -29.03 27.20
N PHE A 32 16.74 -28.32 27.91
CA PHE A 32 16.12 -27.11 27.39
C PHE A 32 17.09 -25.93 27.25
N ILE A 33 18.08 -25.80 28.13
CA ILE A 33 19.12 -24.76 28.03
C ILE A 33 20.01 -25.00 26.81
N PHE A 34 20.46 -26.24 26.59
CA PHE A 34 21.39 -26.55 25.50
C PHE A 34 20.70 -26.81 24.14
N TYR A 35 19.49 -27.37 24.15
CA TYR A 35 18.75 -27.77 22.94
C TYR A 35 17.46 -27.00 22.73
N GLY A 36 16.98 -26.20 23.69
CA GLY A 36 15.73 -25.46 23.58
C GLY A 36 15.70 -24.54 22.36
N GLN A 37 16.81 -23.86 22.04
CA GLN A 37 16.90 -23.04 20.83
C GLN A 37 16.72 -23.86 19.55
N ARG A 38 17.26 -25.09 19.49
CA ARG A 38 17.11 -25.97 18.33
C ARG A 38 15.70 -26.52 18.22
N ILE A 39 15.10 -26.87 19.36
CA ILE A 39 13.71 -27.34 19.44
C ILE A 39 12.75 -26.23 18.99
N GLN A 40 12.91 -25.02 19.55
CA GLN A 40 12.12 -23.84 19.17
C GLN A 40 12.28 -23.50 17.69
N LEU A 41 13.52 -23.51 17.17
CA LEU A 41 13.77 -23.31 15.75
C LEU A 41 13.04 -24.34 14.90
N HIS A 42 13.04 -25.61 15.29
CA HIS A 42 12.35 -26.67 14.54
C HIS A 42 10.84 -26.47 14.51
N VAL A 43 10.22 -26.17 15.66
CA VAL A 43 8.78 -25.92 15.79
C VAL A 43 8.37 -24.68 14.99
N THR A 44 9.01 -23.54 15.25
CA THR A 44 8.74 -22.27 14.54
C THR A 44 8.98 -22.41 13.03
N SER A 45 9.98 -23.19 12.62
CA SER A 45 10.23 -23.44 11.20
C SER A 45 9.08 -24.15 10.50
N GLY A 46 8.37 -25.04 11.17
CA GLY A 46 7.20 -25.72 10.62
C GLY A 46 6.07 -24.74 10.27
N GLU A 47 5.78 -23.80 11.17
CA GLU A 47 4.75 -22.77 10.98
C GLU A 47 5.13 -21.78 9.87
N ILE A 48 6.39 -21.33 9.85
CA ILE A 48 6.88 -20.41 8.82
C ILE A 48 6.87 -21.07 7.44
N ASN A 49 7.26 -22.35 7.34
CA ASN A 49 7.20 -23.10 6.08
C ASN A 49 5.78 -23.16 5.50
N LYS A 50 4.76 -23.41 6.34
CA LYS A 50 3.36 -23.40 5.89
C LYS A 50 2.96 -22.05 5.29
N ASN A 51 3.40 -20.95 5.90
CA ASN A 51 3.14 -19.61 5.38
C ASN A 51 3.91 -19.32 4.09
N ILE A 52 5.16 -19.79 3.96
CA ILE A 52 5.93 -19.71 2.69
C ILE A 52 5.19 -20.46 1.56
N GLU A 53 4.72 -21.67 1.82
CA GLU A 53 3.92 -22.44 0.85
C GLU A 53 2.62 -21.72 0.49
N LYS A 54 1.98 -21.07 1.46
CA LYS A 54 0.78 -20.27 1.23
C LYS A 54 1.06 -19.03 0.37
N LEU A 55 2.18 -18.33 0.59
CA LEU A 55 2.63 -17.21 -0.24
C LEU A 55 2.92 -17.67 -1.68
N LEU A 56 3.59 -18.82 -1.82
CA LEU A 56 3.85 -19.44 -3.11
C LEU A 56 2.54 -19.73 -3.86
N LYS A 57 1.58 -20.34 -3.16
CA LYS A 57 0.25 -20.62 -3.69
C LYS A 57 -0.48 -19.34 -4.12
N PHE A 58 -0.45 -18.29 -3.32
CA PHE A 58 -1.07 -17.00 -3.68
C PHE A 58 -0.45 -16.42 -4.95
N ARG A 59 0.89 -16.40 -5.05
CA ARG A 59 1.58 -15.96 -6.26
C ARG A 59 1.17 -16.77 -7.48
N ASP A 60 1.17 -18.09 -7.38
CA ASP A 60 0.91 -18.97 -8.53
C ASP A 60 -0.55 -18.91 -9.00
N GLU A 61 -1.50 -18.82 -8.06
CA GLU A 61 -2.92 -18.60 -8.36
C GLU A 61 -3.13 -17.24 -9.05
N SER A 62 -2.55 -16.16 -8.51
CA SER A 62 -2.65 -14.82 -9.10
C SER A 62 -1.98 -14.73 -10.48
N LYS A 63 -0.81 -15.35 -10.67
CA LYS A 63 -0.13 -15.45 -11.97
C LYS A 63 -1.02 -16.19 -12.97
N LYS A 64 -1.61 -17.32 -12.56
CA LYS A 64 -2.50 -18.11 -13.41
C LYS A 64 -3.72 -17.29 -13.82
N GLU A 65 -4.36 -16.59 -12.90
CA GLU A 65 -5.52 -15.73 -13.22
C GLU A 65 -5.17 -14.59 -14.18
N MET A 66 -3.99 -13.96 -14.01
CA MET A 66 -3.49 -12.95 -14.95
C MET A 66 -3.26 -13.54 -16.34
N LEU A 67 -2.59 -14.69 -16.45
CA LEU A 67 -2.35 -15.37 -17.73
C LEU A 67 -3.66 -15.79 -18.40
N ASP A 68 -4.63 -16.27 -17.62
CA ASP A 68 -5.96 -16.61 -18.11
C ASP A 68 -6.67 -15.36 -18.66
N HIS A 69 -6.56 -14.20 -17.99
CA HIS A 69 -7.11 -12.95 -18.47
C HIS A 69 -6.46 -12.50 -19.78
N LEU A 70 -5.13 -12.55 -19.89
CA LEU A 70 -4.40 -12.22 -21.11
C LEU A 70 -4.78 -13.13 -22.29
N LYS A 71 -4.86 -14.44 -22.06
CA LYS A 71 -5.17 -15.43 -23.11
C LYS A 71 -6.64 -15.43 -23.52
N LYS A 72 -7.57 -15.33 -22.56
CA LYS A 72 -9.02 -15.45 -22.83
C LYS A 72 -9.65 -14.11 -23.19
N SER A 73 -9.29 -13.04 -22.48
CA SER A 73 -9.94 -11.72 -22.64
C SER A 73 -9.29 -10.89 -23.74
N LEU A 74 -7.96 -10.94 -23.84
CA LEU A 74 -7.19 -10.16 -24.82
C LEU A 74 -6.71 -10.99 -26.02
N GLN A 75 -6.96 -12.30 -26.01
CA GLN A 75 -6.59 -13.24 -27.09
C GLN A 75 -5.11 -13.14 -27.50
N VAL A 76 -4.24 -12.82 -26.54
CA VAL A 76 -2.81 -12.65 -26.81
C VAL A 76 -2.23 -13.99 -27.25
N SER A 77 -1.64 -14.01 -28.44
CA SER A 77 -0.99 -15.19 -29.03
C SER A 77 0.52 -15.16 -28.79
N GLY A 78 1.14 -16.34 -28.59
CA GLY A 78 2.57 -16.49 -28.38
C GLY A 78 2.99 -16.84 -26.94
N ASP A 79 4.29 -16.64 -26.65
CA ASP A 79 4.93 -17.01 -25.37
C ASP A 79 4.73 -15.93 -24.29
N VAL A 80 3.47 -15.66 -23.98
CA VAL A 80 3.04 -14.69 -22.96
C VAL A 80 3.62 -15.04 -21.59
N GLU A 81 3.74 -16.33 -21.31
CA GLU A 81 4.20 -16.83 -20.01
C GLU A 81 5.65 -16.48 -19.72
N LYS A 82 6.58 -16.73 -20.67
CA LYS A 82 7.99 -16.31 -20.49
C LYS A 82 8.15 -14.80 -20.40
N SER A 83 7.29 -14.05 -21.07
CA SER A 83 7.31 -12.59 -21.03
C SER A 83 6.91 -12.09 -19.64
N VAL A 84 5.81 -12.60 -19.09
CA VAL A 84 5.35 -12.32 -17.73
C VAL A 84 6.38 -12.73 -16.67
N GLU A 85 7.02 -13.89 -16.81
CA GLU A 85 8.07 -14.34 -15.88
C GLU A 85 9.27 -13.40 -15.83
N ARG A 86 9.69 -12.88 -16.98
CA ARG A 86 10.74 -11.87 -17.05
C ARG A 86 10.33 -10.58 -16.33
N PHE A 87 9.06 -10.20 -16.44
CA PHE A 87 8.57 -8.99 -15.77
C PHE A 87 8.55 -9.11 -14.25
N ILE A 88 8.13 -10.26 -13.74
CA ILE A 88 8.09 -10.55 -12.31
C ILE A 88 9.49 -10.48 -11.66
N GLU A 89 10.55 -10.67 -12.45
CA GLU A 89 11.94 -10.61 -12.02
C GLU A 89 12.59 -9.22 -12.16
N TYR A 90 11.90 -8.23 -12.74
CA TYR A 90 12.44 -6.87 -12.79
C TYR A 90 12.55 -6.27 -11.38
N PHE A 91 13.64 -5.55 -11.16
CA PHE A 91 13.90 -4.82 -9.94
C PHE A 91 14.34 -3.39 -10.26
N THR A 92 14.16 -2.50 -9.29
CA THR A 92 14.63 -1.12 -9.39
C THR A 92 15.66 -0.87 -8.31
N ILE A 93 16.82 -0.34 -8.70
CA ILE A 93 17.84 0.10 -7.77
C ILE A 93 17.53 1.55 -7.39
N MET A 94 17.37 1.81 -6.10
CA MET A 94 17.14 3.16 -5.60
C MET A 94 18.42 4.01 -5.75
N PRO A 95 18.29 5.34 -5.97
CA PRO A 95 19.43 6.22 -6.08
C PRO A 95 20.18 6.27 -4.74
N VAL A 96 21.46 6.65 -4.78
CA VAL A 96 22.28 6.84 -3.58
C VAL A 96 21.64 7.88 -2.67
N ASP A 97 21.52 7.56 -1.39
CA ASP A 97 20.84 8.34 -0.34
C ASP A 97 21.70 9.44 0.28
N ILE A 98 23.01 9.43 0.02
CA ILE A 98 23.94 10.50 0.37
C ILE A 98 23.82 11.64 -0.66
N ASP A 99 22.72 12.39 -0.60
CA ASP A 99 22.45 13.52 -1.49
C ASP A 99 22.11 14.82 -0.72
N PRO A 100 23.06 15.77 -0.59
CA PRO A 100 22.80 17.03 0.11
C PRO A 100 21.83 17.95 -0.64
N ASN A 101 21.60 17.75 -1.94
CA ASN A 101 20.69 18.57 -2.75
C ASN A 101 19.27 17.97 -2.85
N GLY A 102 19.02 16.86 -2.15
CA GLY A 102 17.73 16.19 -2.11
C GLY A 102 17.62 15.03 -3.11
N ILE A 103 17.30 13.85 -2.58
CA ILE A 103 17.17 12.61 -3.36
C ILE A 103 15.85 12.54 -4.16
N MET A 104 14.84 13.32 -3.78
CA MET A 104 13.46 13.12 -4.25
C MET A 104 13.28 13.31 -5.77
N PRO A 105 13.88 14.31 -6.43
CA PRO A 105 13.81 14.43 -7.89
C PRO A 105 14.40 13.21 -8.63
N LYS A 106 15.45 12.59 -8.08
CA LYS A 106 16.07 11.37 -8.65
C LYS A 106 15.14 10.18 -8.50
N ILE A 107 14.54 10.00 -7.31
CA ILE A 107 13.53 8.96 -7.09
C ILE A 107 12.36 9.15 -8.07
N LYS A 108 11.85 10.38 -8.19
CA LYS A 108 10.77 10.73 -9.12
C LYS A 108 11.10 10.35 -10.56
N HIS A 109 12.29 10.72 -11.05
CA HIS A 109 12.74 10.35 -12.39
C HIS A 109 12.78 8.83 -12.60
N LEU A 110 13.40 8.08 -11.67
CA LEU A 110 13.50 6.63 -11.77
C LEU A 110 12.15 5.93 -11.72
N MET A 111 11.25 6.36 -10.84
CA MET A 111 9.91 5.79 -10.74
C MET A 111 9.09 6.03 -12.01
N ARG A 112 9.17 7.23 -12.60
CA ARG A 112 8.51 7.53 -13.87
C ARG A 112 9.09 6.72 -15.02
N SER A 113 10.42 6.64 -15.12
CA SER A 113 11.06 5.83 -16.16
C SER A 113 10.69 4.35 -16.04
N ARG A 114 10.57 3.83 -14.82
CA ARG A 114 10.09 2.47 -14.56
C ARG A 114 8.64 2.29 -15.01
N GLU A 115 7.75 3.21 -14.61
CA GLU A 115 6.33 3.17 -14.95
C GLU A 115 6.12 3.23 -16.48
N ASP A 116 6.77 4.18 -17.15
CA ASP A 116 6.68 4.37 -18.60
C ASP A 116 7.21 3.14 -19.35
N TYR A 117 8.32 2.54 -18.88
CA TYR A 117 8.85 1.30 -19.43
C TYR A 117 7.88 0.13 -19.23
N THR A 118 7.36 -0.08 -18.02
CA THR A 118 6.38 -1.14 -17.74
C THR A 118 5.14 -0.99 -18.63
N ARG A 119 4.60 0.23 -18.76
CA ARG A 119 3.43 0.51 -19.61
C ARG A 119 3.70 0.17 -21.07
N LEU A 120 4.86 0.57 -21.61
CA LEU A 120 5.26 0.24 -22.99
C LEU A 120 5.32 -1.28 -23.21
N GLN A 121 5.90 -2.00 -22.25
CA GLN A 121 6.03 -3.45 -22.32
C GLN A 121 4.68 -4.17 -22.23
N VAL A 122 3.79 -3.72 -21.32
CA VAL A 122 2.42 -4.22 -21.23
C VAL A 122 1.65 -3.96 -22.53
N LYS A 123 1.83 -2.78 -23.13
CA LYS A 123 1.23 -2.44 -24.43
C LYS A 123 1.71 -3.38 -25.54
N MET A 124 3.02 -3.62 -25.64
CA MET A 124 3.58 -4.57 -26.61
C MET A 124 3.09 -6.00 -26.37
N LEU A 125 2.92 -6.41 -25.12
CA LEU A 125 2.41 -7.73 -24.76
C LEU A 125 0.94 -7.90 -25.14
N CYS A 126 0.10 -6.90 -24.86
CA CYS A 126 -1.34 -7.01 -25.04
C CYS A 126 -1.80 -6.75 -26.49
N GLY A 127 -1.03 -5.99 -27.27
CA GLY A 127 -1.39 -5.63 -28.65
C GLY A 127 -2.67 -4.80 -28.76
N THR A 128 -3.10 -4.15 -27.66
CA THR A 128 -4.31 -3.30 -27.60
C THR A 128 -3.94 -1.86 -27.27
N ASP A 129 -4.71 -0.92 -27.81
CA ASP A 129 -4.62 0.50 -27.49
C ASP A 129 -5.64 0.93 -26.41
N ASN A 130 -6.44 0.00 -25.86
CA ASN A 130 -7.43 0.33 -24.84
C ASN A 130 -6.75 0.61 -23.49
N SER A 131 -6.69 1.89 -23.10
CA SER A 131 -6.08 2.37 -21.84
C SER A 131 -6.66 1.69 -20.59
N HIS A 132 -7.97 1.41 -20.58
CA HIS A 132 -8.61 0.72 -19.45
C HIS A 132 -8.08 -0.70 -19.28
N GLU A 133 -8.03 -1.49 -20.35
CA GLU A 133 -7.49 -2.86 -20.29
C GLU A 133 -5.99 -2.87 -19.96
N LEU A 134 -5.22 -1.94 -20.54
CA LEU A 134 -3.78 -1.81 -20.23
C LEU A 134 -3.54 -1.49 -18.76
N SER A 135 -4.31 -0.57 -18.17
CA SER A 135 -4.19 -0.21 -16.75
C SER A 135 -4.51 -1.39 -15.83
N LYS A 136 -5.51 -2.21 -16.16
CA LYS A 136 -5.84 -3.43 -15.41
C LYS A 136 -4.71 -4.45 -15.47
N VAL A 137 -4.16 -4.71 -16.65
CA VAL A 137 -3.04 -5.65 -16.82
C VAL A 137 -1.80 -5.17 -16.07
N GLN A 138 -1.51 -3.87 -16.11
CA GLN A 138 -0.40 -3.29 -15.37
C GLN A 138 -0.55 -3.52 -13.86
N ASN A 139 -1.71 -3.22 -13.28
CA ASN A 139 -1.95 -3.45 -11.85
C ASN A 139 -1.94 -4.94 -11.49
N LEU A 140 -2.46 -5.82 -12.35
CA LEU A 140 -2.37 -7.27 -12.15
C LEU A 140 -0.90 -7.74 -12.11
N LEU A 141 -0.06 -7.22 -13.00
CA LEU A 141 1.37 -7.50 -13.01
C LEU A 141 2.04 -7.00 -11.72
N GLU A 142 1.69 -5.82 -11.24
CA GLU A 142 2.20 -5.26 -9.98
C GLU A 142 1.81 -6.12 -8.77
N VAL A 143 0.57 -6.63 -8.73
CA VAL A 143 0.10 -7.56 -7.68
C VAL A 143 0.90 -8.86 -7.70
N VAL A 144 1.07 -9.49 -8.87
CA VAL A 144 1.82 -10.75 -9.00
C VAL A 144 3.29 -10.56 -8.62
N THR A 145 3.90 -9.45 -9.05
CA THR A 145 5.29 -9.10 -8.72
C THR A 145 5.45 -8.87 -7.22
N SER A 146 4.50 -8.18 -6.59
CA SER A 146 4.49 -7.94 -5.14
C SER A 146 4.38 -9.25 -4.35
N LEU A 147 3.47 -10.16 -4.73
CA LEU A 147 3.35 -11.49 -4.11
C LEU A 147 4.62 -12.32 -4.27
N HIS A 148 5.26 -12.25 -5.44
CA HIS A 148 6.53 -12.93 -5.69
C HIS A 148 7.66 -12.38 -4.82
N LEU A 149 7.74 -11.06 -4.67
CA LEU A 149 8.71 -10.40 -3.81
C LEU A 149 8.53 -10.81 -2.34
N LEU A 150 7.30 -10.80 -1.83
CA LEU A 150 6.98 -11.25 -0.47
C LEU A 150 7.43 -12.71 -0.26
N HIS A 151 7.07 -13.62 -1.16
CA HIS A 151 7.51 -15.02 -1.10
C HIS A 151 9.05 -15.14 -1.08
N LYS A 152 9.75 -14.43 -1.98
CA LYS A 152 11.22 -14.45 -2.08
C LYS A 152 11.89 -13.98 -0.79
N ILE A 153 11.46 -12.84 -0.24
CA ILE A 153 12.05 -12.25 0.95
C ILE A 153 11.83 -13.16 2.17
N VAL A 154 10.59 -13.61 2.40
CA VAL A 154 10.27 -14.50 3.55
C VAL A 154 11.07 -15.80 3.45
N ARG A 155 11.13 -16.41 2.25
CA ARG A 155 11.91 -17.63 2.03
C ARG A 155 13.40 -17.41 2.23
N HIS A 156 13.96 -16.29 1.76
CA HIS A 156 15.37 -15.96 1.94
C HIS A 156 15.74 -15.81 3.41
N LEU A 157 14.97 -15.03 4.17
CA LEU A 157 15.19 -14.81 5.61
C LEU A 157 15.07 -16.14 6.39
N PHE A 158 14.04 -16.94 6.07
CA PHE A 158 13.83 -18.25 6.68
C PHE A 158 15.02 -19.20 6.44
N LEU A 159 15.47 -19.33 5.18
CA LEU A 159 16.61 -20.19 4.84
C LEU A 159 17.91 -19.71 5.48
N THR A 160 18.08 -18.39 5.64
CA THR A 160 19.24 -17.81 6.32
C THR A 160 19.26 -18.20 7.80
N ALA A 161 18.14 -18.06 8.51
CA ALA A 161 18.02 -18.48 9.90
C ALA A 161 18.27 -19.99 10.07
N LYS A 162 17.70 -20.81 9.18
CA LYS A 162 17.90 -22.27 9.18
C LYS A 162 19.35 -22.67 8.92
N LYS A 163 20.03 -22.01 7.97
CA LYS A 163 21.43 -22.27 7.64
C LYS A 163 22.38 -21.95 8.80
N GLN A 164 22.12 -20.85 9.51
CA GLN A 164 22.93 -20.44 10.67
C GLN A 164 22.58 -21.23 11.94
N ASN A 165 21.51 -22.04 11.92
CA ASN A 165 20.98 -22.78 13.07
C ASN A 165 20.79 -21.88 14.30
N ASN A 166 20.37 -20.63 14.06
CA ASN A 166 20.32 -19.56 15.05
C ASN A 166 18.87 -19.10 15.22
N PHE A 167 18.25 -19.48 16.33
CA PHE A 167 16.86 -19.16 16.63
C PHE A 167 16.58 -17.64 16.68
N PRO A 168 17.40 -16.80 17.35
CA PRO A 168 17.24 -15.36 17.31
C PRO A 168 17.04 -14.73 15.91
N LEU A 169 17.64 -15.31 14.85
CA LEU A 169 17.48 -14.79 13.48
C LEU A 169 16.08 -15.02 12.90
N ILE A 170 15.29 -15.96 13.44
CA ILE A 170 13.95 -16.28 12.96
C ILE A 170 12.85 -15.44 13.63
N LEU A 171 13.12 -14.89 14.82
CA LEU A 171 12.14 -14.17 15.63
C LEU A 171 11.59 -12.92 14.92
N PRO A 172 12.39 -12.04 14.29
CA PRO A 172 11.85 -10.90 13.55
C PRO A 172 10.92 -11.34 12.42
N LEU A 173 11.27 -12.43 11.73
CA LEU A 173 10.43 -12.99 10.68
C LEU A 173 9.10 -13.49 11.26
N GLN A 174 9.13 -14.22 12.38
CA GLN A 174 7.93 -14.71 13.06
C GLN A 174 6.99 -13.56 13.48
N MET A 175 7.55 -12.45 13.97
CA MET A 175 6.78 -11.27 14.38
C MET A 175 6.17 -10.52 13.20
N MET A 176 6.88 -10.42 12.07
CA MET A 176 6.39 -9.72 10.87
C MET A 176 5.44 -10.55 10.01
N LEU A 177 5.48 -11.88 10.14
CA LEU A 177 4.77 -12.79 9.26
C LEU A 177 3.25 -12.58 9.21
N PRO A 178 2.54 -12.30 10.33
CA PRO A 178 1.11 -12.00 10.28
C PRO A 178 0.77 -10.82 9.35
N PHE A 179 1.52 -9.72 9.46
CA PHE A 179 1.33 -8.53 8.62
C PHE A 179 1.63 -8.82 7.14
N ILE A 180 2.68 -9.60 6.85
CA ILE A 180 3.01 -10.03 5.49
C ILE A 180 1.89 -10.91 4.92
N MET A 181 1.35 -11.83 5.72
CA MET A 181 0.27 -12.71 5.29
C MET A 181 -1.04 -11.97 5.05
N GLU A 182 -1.33 -10.94 5.84
CA GLU A 182 -2.48 -10.06 5.63
C GLU A 182 -2.34 -9.28 4.31
N GLN A 183 -1.18 -8.66 4.08
CA GLN A 183 -0.87 -7.99 2.81
C GLN A 183 -1.00 -8.93 1.62
N ALA A 184 -0.44 -10.14 1.72
CA ALA A 184 -0.50 -11.13 0.65
C ALA A 184 -1.94 -11.62 0.40
N ALA A 185 -2.75 -11.79 1.45
CA ALA A 185 -4.15 -12.15 1.31
C ALA A 185 -4.97 -11.04 0.66
N ALA A 186 -4.71 -9.78 1.00
CA ALA A 186 -5.32 -8.62 0.37
C ALA A 186 -4.95 -8.54 -1.12
N LEU A 187 -3.66 -8.71 -1.47
CA LEU A 187 -3.16 -8.69 -2.85
C LEU A 187 -3.81 -9.80 -3.69
N ARG A 188 -3.89 -11.01 -3.14
CA ARG A 188 -4.60 -12.13 -3.77
C ARG A 188 -6.10 -11.83 -3.96
N GLY A 189 -6.73 -11.15 -2.99
CA GLY A 189 -8.13 -10.71 -3.10
C GLY A 189 -8.36 -9.63 -4.17
N ALA A 190 -7.37 -8.76 -4.41
CA ALA A 190 -7.46 -7.66 -5.36
C ALA A 190 -7.56 -8.14 -6.82
N VAL A 191 -6.97 -9.31 -7.14
CA VAL A 191 -6.94 -9.87 -8.51
C VAL A 191 -8.33 -9.93 -9.15
N SER A 192 -9.35 -10.36 -8.39
CA SER A 192 -10.72 -10.46 -8.90
C SER A 192 -11.32 -9.10 -9.24
N ALA A 193 -11.13 -8.10 -8.35
CA ALA A 193 -11.63 -6.75 -8.55
C ALA A 193 -10.92 -6.06 -9.73
N LEU A 194 -9.59 -6.18 -9.80
CA LEU A 194 -8.77 -5.68 -10.90
C LEU A 194 -9.21 -6.26 -12.25
N ARG A 195 -9.42 -7.57 -12.34
CA ARG A 195 -9.86 -8.23 -13.58
C ARG A 195 -11.23 -7.73 -14.05
N GLN A 196 -12.15 -7.58 -13.10
CA GLN A 196 -13.53 -7.16 -13.38
C GLN A 196 -13.69 -5.65 -13.55
N GLY A 197 -12.66 -4.85 -13.25
CA GLY A 197 -12.73 -3.39 -13.30
C GLY A 197 -13.64 -2.81 -12.21
N GLN A 198 -13.72 -3.46 -11.05
CA GLN A 198 -14.57 -3.04 -9.94
C GLN A 198 -13.85 -2.01 -9.05
N PRO A 199 -14.60 -1.07 -8.44
CA PRO A 199 -14.03 -0.08 -7.53
C PRO A 199 -13.36 -0.74 -6.33
N ILE A 200 -12.17 -0.24 -5.98
CA ILE A 200 -11.41 -0.65 -4.80
C ILE A 200 -11.47 0.41 -3.70
N GLY A 201 -11.26 0.05 -2.43
CA GLY A 201 -11.43 0.97 -1.30
C GLY A 201 -10.61 2.27 -1.39
N ASP A 202 -9.41 2.20 -1.97
CA ASP A 202 -8.55 3.34 -2.28
C ASP A 202 -9.22 4.39 -3.18
N GLY A 203 -10.21 3.99 -3.98
CA GLY A 203 -10.97 4.86 -4.87
C GLY A 203 -11.98 5.79 -4.20
N ILE A 204 -12.06 5.84 -2.86
CA ILE A 204 -13.03 6.70 -2.14
C ILE A 204 -12.76 8.20 -2.38
N GLY A 205 -11.50 8.64 -2.36
CA GLY A 205 -11.13 10.04 -2.62
C GLY A 205 -11.56 10.50 -4.02
N PRO A 206 -11.17 9.78 -5.08
CA PRO A 206 -11.60 10.08 -6.44
C PRO A 206 -13.10 9.94 -6.64
N MET A 207 -13.79 9.07 -5.90
CA MET A 207 -15.25 8.94 -5.99
C MET A 207 -15.95 10.18 -5.47
N VAL A 208 -15.54 10.72 -4.31
CA VAL A 208 -16.11 11.95 -3.74
C VAL A 208 -15.92 13.10 -4.70
N VAL A 209 -14.69 13.31 -5.19
CA VAL A 209 -14.42 14.39 -6.15
C VAL A 209 -15.11 14.16 -7.48
N GLY A 210 -15.17 12.91 -7.96
CA GLY A 210 -15.90 12.54 -9.18
C GLY A 210 -17.39 12.87 -9.08
N LYS A 211 -18.00 12.64 -7.92
CA LYS A 211 -19.38 13.04 -7.63
C LYS A 211 -19.56 14.56 -7.71
N MET A 212 -18.61 15.34 -7.17
CA MET A 212 -18.61 16.81 -7.27
C MET A 212 -18.39 17.31 -8.70
N MET A 213 -17.80 16.49 -9.58
CA MET A 213 -17.57 16.80 -11.00
C MET A 213 -18.78 16.54 -11.91
N LEU A 214 -19.88 15.98 -11.39
CA LEU A 214 -21.06 15.66 -12.19
C LEU A 214 -21.66 16.92 -12.83
N GLY A 215 -21.86 16.89 -14.14
CA GLY A 215 -22.38 18.03 -14.91
C GLY A 215 -21.36 19.13 -15.23
N LEU A 216 -20.10 19.00 -14.80
CA LEU A 216 -19.03 19.96 -15.09
C LEU A 216 -18.19 19.52 -16.31
N GLU A 217 -17.63 20.51 -17.02
CA GLU A 217 -16.67 20.28 -18.10
C GLU A 217 -15.34 19.77 -17.51
N LYS A 218 -14.88 18.60 -17.99
CA LYS A 218 -13.63 17.96 -17.55
C LYS A 218 -12.54 18.18 -18.57
N LYS A 219 -11.34 18.53 -18.10
CA LYS A 219 -10.15 18.76 -18.92
C LYS A 219 -9.00 17.92 -18.38
N SER A 220 -8.19 17.36 -19.28
CA SER A 220 -6.94 16.72 -18.89
C SER A 220 -5.92 17.81 -18.55
N ILE A 221 -5.22 17.66 -17.42
CA ILE A 221 -4.24 18.65 -16.94
C ILE A 221 -2.84 18.06 -16.78
N ALA A 222 -2.77 16.78 -16.44
CA ALA A 222 -1.53 16.02 -16.34
C ALA A 222 -1.80 14.58 -16.76
N PHE A 223 -0.74 13.76 -16.77
CA PHE A 223 -0.83 12.35 -17.14
C PHE A 223 -1.91 11.62 -16.32
N GLU A 224 -2.89 11.03 -17.01
CA GLU A 224 -4.03 10.31 -16.42
C GLU A 224 -4.69 11.07 -15.26
N THR A 225 -4.78 12.40 -15.37
CA THR A 225 -5.33 13.29 -14.34
C THR A 225 -6.29 14.30 -14.96
N VAL A 226 -7.48 14.40 -14.38
CA VAL A 226 -8.57 15.27 -14.84
C VAL A 226 -8.88 16.37 -13.84
N TYR A 227 -9.20 17.54 -14.40
CA TYR A 227 -9.55 18.75 -13.70
C TYR A 227 -10.94 19.22 -14.14
N ALA A 228 -11.72 19.76 -13.21
CA ALA A 228 -12.97 20.46 -13.50
C ALA A 228 -13.09 21.71 -12.65
N GLN A 229 -13.84 22.70 -13.12
CA GLN A 229 -14.11 23.93 -12.39
C GLN A 229 -15.60 24.01 -12.05
N GLY A 230 -15.91 24.24 -10.78
CA GLY A 230 -17.26 24.45 -10.26
C GLY A 230 -17.34 25.69 -9.37
N GLU A 231 -18.52 25.92 -8.80
CA GLU A 231 -18.77 27.01 -7.87
C GLU A 231 -19.52 26.51 -6.64
N PHE A 232 -19.17 27.04 -5.47
CA PHE A 232 -19.87 26.76 -4.22
C PHE A 232 -19.89 28.03 -3.36
N GLU A 233 -21.07 28.54 -3.02
CA GLU A 233 -21.23 29.73 -2.17
C GLU A 233 -20.31 30.91 -2.58
N GLN A 234 -20.33 31.28 -3.86
CA GLN A 234 -19.49 32.36 -4.43
C GLN A 234 -17.96 32.10 -4.33
N ARG A 235 -17.53 30.86 -4.12
CA ARG A 235 -16.15 30.41 -4.16
C ARG A 235 -15.92 29.56 -5.40
N VAL A 236 -14.74 29.68 -5.99
CA VAL A 236 -14.36 28.87 -7.14
C VAL A 236 -13.81 27.55 -6.65
N LEU A 237 -14.41 26.43 -7.08
CA LEU A 237 -13.91 25.09 -6.80
C LEU A 237 -13.10 24.58 -7.99
N GLN A 238 -11.83 24.26 -7.72
CA GLN A 238 -10.94 23.54 -8.61
C GLN A 238 -10.96 22.08 -8.16
N LEU A 239 -11.58 21.20 -8.94
CA LEU A 239 -11.71 19.79 -8.61
C LEU A 239 -10.66 19.00 -9.39
N LEU A 240 -9.90 18.14 -8.71
CA LEU A 240 -8.80 17.38 -9.31
C LEU A 240 -8.87 15.92 -8.87
N LYS A 241 -8.75 14.97 -9.81
CA LYS A 241 -8.58 13.54 -9.51
C LYS A 241 -7.91 12.81 -10.67
N ALA A 242 -7.52 11.56 -10.44
CA ALA A 242 -7.08 10.68 -11.53
C ALA A 242 -8.20 10.41 -12.56
N GLU A 243 -7.81 10.06 -13.78
CA GLU A 243 -8.73 9.76 -14.87
C GLU A 243 -9.37 8.38 -14.69
N GLY A 244 -10.68 8.36 -14.47
CA GLY A 244 -11.47 7.15 -14.27
C GLY A 244 -12.24 6.72 -15.52
N PRO A 245 -12.70 5.46 -15.60
CA PRO A 245 -12.56 4.40 -14.58
C PRO A 245 -11.26 3.58 -14.73
N LEU A 246 -10.12 4.20 -15.08
CA LEU A 246 -8.84 3.52 -15.25
C LEU A 246 -8.24 3.07 -13.91
N ALA A 247 -7.50 1.96 -13.92
CA ALA A 247 -6.73 1.52 -12.77
C ALA A 247 -5.44 2.36 -12.63
N THR A 248 -5.59 3.61 -12.19
CA THR A 248 -4.48 4.57 -12.09
C THR A 248 -4.69 5.51 -10.91
N VAL A 249 -3.58 6.03 -10.38
CA VAL A 249 -3.53 7.08 -9.38
C VAL A 249 -3.20 8.45 -9.99
N GLY A 250 -2.98 8.51 -11.32
CA GLY A 250 -2.63 9.72 -12.05
C GLY A 250 -1.28 10.32 -11.63
N ARG A 251 -1.09 11.61 -11.92
CA ARG A 251 0.05 12.43 -11.46
C ARG A 251 -0.46 13.70 -10.77
N PRO A 252 -1.08 13.58 -9.58
CA PRO A 252 -1.65 14.71 -8.87
C PRO A 252 -0.58 15.76 -8.52
N GLY A 253 0.66 15.36 -8.24
CA GLY A 253 1.75 16.31 -7.95
C GLY A 253 2.04 17.26 -9.10
N ASP A 254 2.11 16.74 -10.33
CA ASP A 254 2.31 17.58 -11.53
C ASP A 254 1.08 18.46 -11.79
N ALA A 255 -0.13 17.93 -11.61
CA ALA A 255 -1.34 18.70 -11.81
C ALA A 255 -1.48 19.85 -10.82
N VAL A 256 -1.18 19.63 -9.53
CA VAL A 256 -1.16 20.69 -8.51
C VAL A 256 -0.15 21.76 -8.86
N GLU A 257 1.06 21.40 -9.32
CA GLU A 257 2.07 22.37 -9.74
C GLU A 257 1.58 23.26 -10.89
N ILE A 258 0.94 22.67 -11.91
CA ILE A 258 0.35 23.41 -13.04
C ILE A 258 -0.77 24.35 -12.56
N ILE A 259 -1.72 23.85 -11.75
CA ILE A 259 -2.84 24.65 -11.23
C ILE A 259 -2.34 25.82 -10.40
N VAL A 260 -1.41 25.58 -9.48
CA VAL A 260 -0.85 26.64 -8.62
C VAL A 260 -0.10 27.69 -9.45
N GLY A 261 0.55 27.28 -10.53
CA GLY A 261 1.22 28.19 -11.47
C GLY A 261 0.27 29.05 -12.30
N GLU A 262 -0.87 28.52 -12.73
CA GLU A 262 -1.84 29.24 -13.58
C GLU A 262 -2.89 30.03 -12.78
N LYS A 263 -3.53 29.36 -11.81
CA LYS A 263 -4.61 29.88 -10.96
C LYS A 263 -4.41 29.41 -9.53
N ARG A 264 -3.61 30.18 -8.80
CA ARG A 264 -3.26 29.89 -7.41
C ARG A 264 -4.52 29.76 -6.53
N PRO A 265 -4.74 28.59 -5.89
CA PRO A 265 -5.78 28.44 -4.89
C PRO A 265 -5.36 29.10 -3.57
N ASP A 266 -6.36 29.53 -2.79
CA ASP A 266 -6.18 30.03 -1.44
C ASP A 266 -5.90 28.89 -0.45
N ILE A 267 -6.51 27.72 -0.66
CA ILE A 267 -6.32 26.51 0.15
C ILE A 267 -6.35 25.24 -0.72
N ILE A 268 -5.75 24.17 -0.23
CA ILE A 268 -5.87 22.82 -0.82
C ILE A 268 -6.57 21.90 0.18
N ILE A 269 -7.55 21.10 -0.27
CA ILE A 269 -8.21 20.06 0.49
C ILE A 269 -7.94 18.72 -0.21
N MET A 270 -7.23 17.82 0.44
CA MET A 270 -6.91 16.48 -0.09
C MET A 270 -7.80 15.44 0.57
N ILE A 271 -8.34 14.52 -0.23
CA ILE A 271 -9.20 13.43 0.21
C ILE A 271 -8.53 12.11 -0.19
N ASP A 272 -8.16 11.29 0.79
CA ASP A 272 -7.41 10.05 0.56
C ASP A 272 -7.92 8.90 1.43
N ALA A 273 -7.64 7.66 1.03
CA ALA A 273 -7.79 6.50 1.91
C ALA A 273 -6.54 6.36 2.79
N ALA A 274 -6.70 6.17 4.09
CA ALA A 274 -5.58 5.96 5.01
C ALA A 274 -5.72 4.63 5.76
N LEU A 275 -4.58 3.98 6.02
CA LEU A 275 -4.57 2.76 6.82
C LEU A 275 -5.06 3.06 8.25
N LYS A 276 -6.02 2.26 8.70
CA LYS A 276 -6.54 2.30 10.06
C LYS A 276 -5.56 1.65 11.03
N LEU A 277 -5.50 2.18 12.24
CA LEU A 277 -4.78 1.56 13.34
C LEU A 277 -5.60 0.39 13.91
N GLU A 278 -4.91 -0.55 14.56
CA GLU A 278 -5.59 -1.59 15.32
C GLU A 278 -6.36 -0.95 16.48
N GLY A 279 -7.67 -1.14 16.48
CA GLY A 279 -8.61 -0.47 17.39
C GLY A 279 -9.44 0.66 16.75
N GLU A 280 -9.06 1.15 15.56
CA GLU A 280 -9.90 2.07 14.78
C GLU A 280 -10.97 1.30 13.99
N SER A 281 -12.17 1.87 13.89
CA SER A 281 -13.25 1.36 13.05
C SER A 281 -12.99 1.67 11.57
N SER A 282 -13.32 0.72 10.71
CA SER A 282 -13.34 0.93 9.26
C SER A 282 -14.30 2.05 8.87
N ALA A 283 -13.99 2.73 7.77
CA ALA A 283 -14.76 3.83 7.20
C ALA A 283 -14.95 5.03 8.16
N SER A 284 -14.13 5.17 9.20
CA SER A 284 -14.10 6.37 10.02
C SER A 284 -13.42 7.52 9.29
N ILE A 285 -13.95 8.73 9.43
CA ILE A 285 -13.43 9.94 8.80
C ILE A 285 -12.56 10.67 9.82
N ALA A 286 -11.35 11.05 9.41
CA ALA A 286 -10.45 11.88 10.21
C ALA A 286 -9.99 13.09 9.40
N GLN A 287 -9.78 14.20 10.10
CA GLN A 287 -9.35 15.48 9.52
C GLN A 287 -7.98 15.87 10.07
N GLY A 288 -7.20 16.56 9.25
CA GLY A 288 -5.88 17.04 9.62
C GLY A 288 -5.29 18.01 8.61
N PHE A 289 -3.97 18.20 8.71
CA PHE A 289 -3.20 19.08 7.85
C PHE A 289 -2.06 18.33 7.17
N GLY A 290 -1.71 18.74 5.96
CA GLY A 290 -0.62 18.15 5.17
C GLY A 290 -1.11 17.38 3.95
N ALA A 291 -0.17 16.99 3.08
CA ALA A 291 -0.48 16.30 1.84
C ALA A 291 -0.82 14.82 2.10
N ALA A 292 -2.11 14.49 2.00
CA ALA A 292 -2.61 13.11 2.12
C ALA A 292 -2.46 12.39 0.77
N ILE A 293 -1.34 11.71 0.60
CA ILE A 293 -1.07 10.86 -0.56
C ILE A 293 -0.15 9.69 -0.18
N GLY A 294 -0.51 8.51 -0.64
CA GLY A 294 0.29 7.29 -0.50
C GLY A 294 1.50 7.20 -1.45
N GLY A 295 2.09 6.00 -1.51
CA GLY A 295 3.21 5.68 -2.40
C GLY A 295 4.59 6.04 -1.85
N ILE A 296 5.56 6.23 -2.77
CA ILE A 296 6.98 6.38 -2.43
C ILE A 296 7.31 7.80 -1.90
N GLY A 297 6.33 8.72 -1.93
CA GLY A 297 6.44 10.07 -1.38
C GLY A 297 6.92 11.14 -2.36
N THR A 298 7.08 10.81 -3.66
CA THR A 298 7.51 11.77 -4.69
C THR A 298 6.46 12.84 -4.95
N ASP A 299 5.18 12.46 -5.08
CA ASP A 299 4.09 13.41 -5.28
C ASP A 299 3.78 14.18 -3.99
N ARG A 300 3.88 13.52 -2.82
CA ARG A 300 3.75 14.18 -1.52
C ARG A 300 4.74 15.34 -1.38
N PHE A 301 6.01 15.06 -1.64
CA PHE A 301 7.08 16.05 -1.58
C PHE A 301 6.83 17.21 -2.55
N GLN A 302 6.44 16.91 -3.80
CA GLN A 302 6.17 17.96 -4.79
C GLN A 302 5.02 18.87 -4.38
N ILE A 303 3.91 18.30 -3.88
CA ILE A 303 2.76 19.07 -3.40
C ILE A 303 3.15 19.93 -2.19
N GLU A 304 3.88 19.36 -1.23
CA GLU A 304 4.36 20.08 -0.05
C GLU A 304 5.32 21.23 -0.42
N GLU A 305 6.23 21.01 -1.37
CA GLU A 305 7.18 22.01 -1.85
C GLU A 305 6.45 23.17 -2.55
N VAL A 306 5.52 22.85 -3.46
CA VAL A 306 4.72 23.85 -4.18
C VAL A 306 3.84 24.65 -3.22
N ALA A 307 3.17 23.98 -2.28
CA ALA A 307 2.32 24.63 -1.29
C ALA A 307 3.13 25.51 -0.34
N THR A 308 4.30 25.04 0.12
CA THR A 308 5.20 25.81 1.00
C THR A 308 5.73 27.06 0.30
N LYS A 309 6.20 26.92 -0.95
CA LYS A 309 6.69 28.03 -1.77
C LYS A 309 5.63 29.13 -1.95
N HIS A 310 4.37 28.73 -2.09
CA HIS A 310 3.25 29.66 -2.28
C HIS A 310 2.45 29.91 -0.99
N LYS A 311 2.90 29.46 0.19
CA LYS A 311 2.20 29.64 1.47
C LYS A 311 0.71 29.24 1.43
N ILE A 312 0.41 28.11 0.79
CA ILE A 312 -0.95 27.58 0.66
C ILE A 312 -1.15 26.52 1.75
N PRO A 313 -2.14 26.64 2.65
CA PRO A 313 -2.44 25.60 3.63
C PRO A 313 -3.05 24.37 2.94
N ILE A 314 -2.65 23.18 3.40
CA ILE A 314 -3.18 21.90 2.93
C ILE A 314 -3.97 21.27 4.07
N TYR A 315 -5.26 21.06 3.83
CA TYR A 315 -6.15 20.27 4.68
C TYR A 315 -6.24 18.84 4.13
N ALA A 316 -6.35 17.88 5.03
CA ALA A 316 -6.51 16.48 4.70
C ALA A 316 -7.79 15.93 5.33
N ILE A 317 -8.56 15.19 4.54
CA ILE A 317 -9.67 14.37 4.99
C ILE A 317 -9.33 12.93 4.60
N VAL A 318 -9.14 12.07 5.59
CA VAL A 318 -8.78 10.68 5.36
C VAL A 318 -9.87 9.73 5.80
N ILE A 319 -10.11 8.70 4.99
CA ILE A 319 -11.06 7.64 5.29
C ILE A 319 -10.26 6.42 5.75
N LYS A 320 -10.47 5.99 6.99
CA LYS A 320 -9.72 4.90 7.63
C LYS A 320 -10.15 3.54 7.11
N GLN A 321 -9.20 2.77 6.59
CA GLN A 321 -9.43 1.45 5.99
C GLN A 321 -8.34 0.46 6.40
N SER A 322 -8.65 -0.81 6.51
CA SER A 322 -7.63 -1.87 6.55
C SER A 322 -6.93 -2.01 5.20
N ILE A 323 -5.75 -2.65 5.17
CA ILE A 323 -5.05 -2.92 3.91
C ILE A 323 -5.88 -3.77 2.95
N LYS A 324 -6.70 -4.67 3.50
CA LYS A 324 -7.62 -5.50 2.74
C LYS A 324 -8.71 -4.65 2.09
N GLU A 325 -9.34 -3.76 2.83
CA GLU A 325 -10.40 -2.89 2.31
C GLU A 325 -9.86 -1.93 1.24
N ALA A 326 -8.66 -1.38 1.43
CA ALA A 326 -8.05 -0.42 0.51
C ALA A 326 -7.81 -1.00 -0.89
N ILE A 327 -7.31 -2.23 -0.99
CA ILE A 327 -6.86 -2.79 -2.28
C ILE A 327 -7.82 -3.81 -2.89
N THR A 328 -8.84 -4.26 -2.16
CA THR A 328 -9.87 -5.18 -2.68
C THR A 328 -11.15 -4.42 -3.03
N LEU A 329 -12.18 -5.14 -3.48
CA LEU A 329 -13.49 -4.58 -3.81
C LEU A 329 -13.98 -3.67 -2.67
N MET A 330 -14.32 -2.44 -3.03
CA MET A 330 -14.80 -1.43 -2.10
C MET A 330 -16.02 -1.95 -1.33
N THR A 331 -15.94 -1.88 0.00
CA THR A 331 -17.05 -2.29 0.85
C THR A 331 -18.18 -1.27 0.81
N LYS A 332 -19.40 -1.74 1.07
CA LYS A 332 -20.58 -0.89 1.19
C LYS A 332 -20.39 0.22 2.23
N GLU A 333 -19.78 -0.12 3.36
CA GLU A 333 -19.49 0.82 4.45
C GLU A 333 -18.59 1.98 4.01
N ILE A 334 -17.60 1.73 3.14
CA ILE A 334 -16.73 2.79 2.59
C ILE A 334 -17.49 3.63 1.57
N ALA A 335 -18.23 2.97 0.66
CA ALA A 335 -18.97 3.66 -0.39
C ALA A 335 -20.06 4.61 0.17
N GLU A 336 -20.77 4.18 1.21
CA GLU A 336 -21.83 4.99 1.85
C GLU A 336 -21.29 6.23 2.58
N ARG A 337 -19.98 6.29 2.88
CA ARG A 337 -19.36 7.49 3.49
C ARG A 337 -19.10 8.61 2.50
N ALA A 338 -19.23 8.38 1.19
CA ALA A 338 -18.95 9.41 0.19
C ALA A 338 -19.75 10.71 0.42
N ASP A 339 -21.03 10.60 0.79
CA ASP A 339 -21.91 11.75 1.06
C ASP A 339 -21.49 12.54 2.31
N GLU A 340 -21.05 11.81 3.34
CA GLU A 340 -20.56 12.41 4.57
C GLU A 340 -19.23 13.12 4.32
N VAL A 341 -18.29 12.48 3.60
CA VAL A 341 -17.01 13.10 3.21
C VAL A 341 -17.23 14.34 2.36
N GLU A 342 -18.17 14.32 1.41
CA GLU A 342 -18.53 15.52 0.63
C GLU A 342 -19.04 16.65 1.53
N SER A 343 -19.90 16.33 2.50
CA SER A 343 -20.41 17.30 3.47
C SER A 343 -19.29 17.90 4.34
N GLU A 344 -18.29 17.08 4.70
CA GLU A 344 -17.09 17.47 5.43
C GLU A 344 -16.18 18.40 4.60
N VAL A 345 -16.05 18.16 3.29
CA VAL A 345 -15.36 19.07 2.36
C VAL A 345 -16.04 20.43 2.35
N TYR A 346 -17.37 20.48 2.16
CA TYR A 346 -18.11 21.75 2.19
C TYR A 346 -18.03 22.47 3.54
N ARG A 347 -18.00 21.74 4.66
CA ARG A 347 -17.79 22.33 5.98
C ARG A 347 -16.40 22.95 6.08
N THR A 348 -15.37 22.21 5.68
CA THR A 348 -13.98 22.69 5.67
C THR A 348 -13.86 23.97 4.83
N ILE A 349 -14.47 24.01 3.64
CA ILE A 349 -14.48 25.20 2.77
C ILE A 349 -15.09 26.41 3.49
N ARG A 350 -16.24 26.23 4.15
CA ARG A 350 -16.92 27.31 4.88
C ARG A 350 -16.11 27.85 6.05
N GLU A 351 -15.43 26.97 6.79
CA GLU A 351 -14.66 27.34 7.99
C GLU A 351 -13.30 27.97 7.65
N SER A 352 -12.72 27.61 6.50
CA SER A 352 -11.35 28.00 6.14
C SER A 352 -11.26 29.07 5.05
N THR A 353 -12.38 29.48 4.43
CA THR A 353 -12.37 30.47 3.34
C THR A 353 -13.52 31.47 3.37
N THR A 354 -13.34 32.60 2.71
CA THR A 354 -14.34 33.64 2.47
C THR A 354 -14.88 33.60 1.03
N PRO A 355 -16.08 34.14 0.76
CA PRO A 355 -16.57 34.34 -0.60
C PRO A 355 -15.55 35.04 -1.51
N GLY A 356 -15.46 34.61 -2.77
CA GLY A 356 -14.48 35.09 -3.75
C GLY A 356 -13.13 34.34 -3.75
N GLN A 357 -12.87 33.48 -2.76
CA GLN A 357 -11.65 32.65 -2.73
C GLN A 357 -11.76 31.41 -3.61
N THR A 358 -10.60 30.85 -3.96
CA THR A 358 -10.45 29.65 -4.78
C THR A 358 -9.96 28.48 -3.94
N VAL A 359 -10.62 27.34 -4.06
CA VAL A 359 -10.30 26.11 -3.33
C VAL A 359 -9.91 25.01 -4.31
N LEU A 360 -8.77 24.38 -4.09
CA LEU A 360 -8.39 23.16 -4.81
C LEU A 360 -8.76 21.92 -3.98
N VAL A 361 -9.69 21.11 -4.48
CA VAL A 361 -10.10 19.84 -3.89
C VAL A 361 -9.50 18.70 -4.70
N VAL A 362 -8.67 17.88 -4.07
CA VAL A 362 -7.93 16.78 -4.72
C VAL A 362 -8.40 15.44 -4.17
N GLY A 363 -8.97 14.61 -5.04
CA GLY A 363 -9.33 13.23 -4.76
C GLY A 363 -8.17 12.31 -5.11
N VAL A 364 -7.53 11.75 -4.10
CA VAL A 364 -6.35 10.89 -4.20
C VAL A 364 -6.75 9.43 -4.03
N GLY A 365 -6.27 8.59 -4.94
CA GLY A 365 -6.52 7.15 -4.93
C GLY A 365 -6.70 6.57 -6.32
N ASN A 366 -6.80 5.25 -6.40
CA ASN A 366 -7.00 4.52 -7.63
C ASN A 366 -8.43 4.69 -8.18
N THR A 367 -8.57 5.05 -9.46
CA THR A 367 -9.88 5.29 -10.09
C THR A 367 -10.51 4.08 -10.78
N LEU A 368 -10.01 2.86 -10.54
CA LEU A 368 -10.57 1.65 -11.15
C LEU A 368 -12.07 1.59 -10.86
N GLY A 369 -12.90 1.45 -11.89
CA GLY A 369 -14.36 1.34 -11.72
C GLY A 369 -15.06 2.59 -11.17
N VAL A 370 -14.34 3.71 -11.00
CA VAL A 370 -14.87 5.00 -10.51
C VAL A 370 -14.85 6.03 -11.65
N PRO A 371 -16.01 6.31 -12.30
CA PRO A 371 -16.08 7.28 -13.39
C PRO A 371 -16.02 8.74 -12.92
N GLN A 372 -16.00 9.69 -13.87
CA GLN A 372 -16.08 11.14 -13.64
C GLN A 372 -17.28 11.79 -14.31
#